data_AF-A0A8H4XUT3-F1
#
_entry.id   AF-A0A8H4XUT3-F1
#
_cell.length_a   1.000
_cell.length_b   1.000
_cell.length_c   1.000
_cell.angle_alpha   90.00
_cell.angle_beta   90.00
_cell.angle_gamma   90.00
#
_symmetry.space_group_name_H-M   'P 1'
#
loop_
_entity.id
_entity.type
_entity.pdbx_description
1 polymer ?
#
loop_
_entity_poly.entity_id
_entity_poly.type
_entity_poly.pdbx_seq_one_letter_code
_entity_poly.pdbx_strand_id
1 'polypeptide(L)'
;MRFRRHLKQTHGEKYWTDERLVYALNEFESFKKTFSPKGEPLTLKVDASLGLKRNRYTMTQDDMKAKIFEPIMKDVVCLIKEQIKMAGDGVAAVIMVGGFGQSRYLKSRIRDAISSRTEVLQPESGWVAVGESYPEGKPSTIEYQCDLPVTLGHEPQTEIDIYSNNDDGKPPIHRDGRTQHIGTLSLDLRKIPDSTKRTAKIRRMGLHRYYCLQGAIEAVYGSAEITYSVKLGGVTHDMISVRYER
;
A
#
# COMPACT_ATOMS: atom_id res chain seq x y z
N MET A 1 -14.50 5.25 -1.07
CA MET A 1 -15.56 5.97 -0.31
C MET A 1 -16.95 6.04 -0.99
N ARG A 2 -17.11 6.01 -2.33
CA ARG A 2 -18.45 6.05 -2.98
C ARG A 2 -19.21 4.72 -2.97
N PHE A 3 -18.55 3.61 -3.29
CA PHE A 3 -19.17 2.28 -3.31
C PHE A 3 -19.65 1.84 -1.91
N ARG A 4 -18.82 2.03 -0.88
CA ARG A 4 -19.22 1.84 0.54
C ARG A 4 -20.50 2.61 0.89
N ARG A 5 -20.57 3.89 0.49
CA ARG A 5 -21.74 4.74 0.75
C ARG A 5 -22.98 4.21 0.03
N HIS A 6 -22.84 3.82 -1.23
CA HIS A 6 -23.92 3.21 -2.01
C HIS A 6 -24.47 1.94 -1.34
N LEU A 7 -23.60 1.04 -0.90
CA LEU A 7 -24.00 -0.17 -0.18
C LEU A 7 -24.79 0.16 1.09
N LYS A 8 -24.25 1.06 1.92
CA LYS A 8 -24.90 1.54 3.16
C LYS A 8 -26.25 2.20 2.90
N GLN A 9 -26.39 2.97 1.82
CA GLN A 9 -27.66 3.58 1.42
C GLN A 9 -28.67 2.54 0.91
N THR A 10 -28.19 1.47 0.26
CA THR A 10 -29.06 0.47 -0.36
C THR A 10 -29.63 -0.53 0.66
N HIS A 11 -28.82 -0.97 1.64
CA HIS A 11 -29.24 -2.00 2.61
C HIS A 11 -29.09 -1.59 4.09
N GLY A 12 -28.74 -0.34 4.34
CA GLY A 12 -28.62 0.22 5.69
C GLY A 12 -27.24 0.00 6.32
N GLU A 13 -26.87 0.91 7.23
CA GLU A 13 -25.59 0.84 7.95
C GLU A 13 -25.51 -0.33 8.92
N LYS A 14 -26.66 -0.74 9.49
CA LYS A 14 -26.72 -1.86 10.44
C LYS A 14 -26.35 -3.19 9.78
N TYR A 15 -26.64 -3.34 8.49
CA TYR A 15 -26.28 -4.54 7.73
C TYR A 15 -24.80 -4.55 7.36
N TRP A 16 -24.33 -3.44 6.78
CA TRP A 16 -22.95 -3.29 6.31
C TRP A 16 -21.98 -2.95 7.45
N THR A 17 -21.73 -3.96 8.31
CA THR A 17 -20.65 -3.95 9.30
C THR A 17 -19.28 -3.90 8.63
N ASP A 18 -18.23 -3.52 9.37
CA ASP A 18 -16.88 -3.42 8.80
C ASP A 18 -16.40 -4.74 8.21
N GLU A 19 -16.67 -5.87 8.86
CA GLU A 19 -16.35 -7.21 8.33
C GLU A 19 -17.01 -7.50 6.97
N ARG A 20 -18.32 -7.21 6.83
CA ARG A 20 -19.05 -7.43 5.56
C ARG A 20 -18.61 -6.46 4.48
N LEU A 21 -18.26 -5.24 4.87
CA LEU A 21 -17.73 -4.24 3.96
C LEU A 21 -16.37 -4.66 3.40
N VAL A 22 -15.49 -5.26 4.19
CA VAL A 22 -14.18 -5.74 3.70
C VAL A 22 -14.35 -6.68 2.51
N TYR A 23 -15.24 -7.67 2.61
CA TYR A 23 -15.53 -8.59 1.49
C TYR A 23 -16.06 -7.85 0.26
N ALA A 24 -17.08 -7.01 0.43
CA ALA A 24 -17.69 -6.28 -0.67
C ALA A 24 -16.71 -5.30 -1.35
N LEU A 25 -15.83 -4.67 -0.58
CA LEU A 25 -14.81 -3.76 -1.08
C LEU A 25 -13.71 -4.51 -1.84
N ASN A 26 -13.30 -5.69 -1.39
CA ASN A 26 -12.33 -6.51 -2.12
C ASN A 26 -12.84 -6.98 -3.49
N GLU A 27 -14.10 -7.40 -3.57
CA GLU A 27 -14.76 -7.74 -4.84
C GLU A 27 -14.82 -6.51 -5.77
N PHE A 28 -15.16 -5.35 -5.21
CA PHE A 28 -15.20 -4.10 -5.95
C PHE A 28 -13.83 -3.66 -6.45
N GLU A 29 -12.76 -3.82 -5.66
CA GLU A 29 -11.40 -3.47 -6.07
C GLU A 29 -10.93 -4.28 -7.28
N SER A 30 -11.25 -5.57 -7.32
CA SER A 30 -10.98 -6.43 -8.48
C SER A 30 -11.80 -6.00 -9.69
N PHE A 31 -13.09 -5.76 -9.48
CA PHE A 31 -14.01 -5.28 -10.51
C PHE A 31 -13.61 -3.92 -11.10
N LYS A 32 -13.06 -3.02 -10.28
CA LYS A 32 -12.63 -1.68 -10.69
C LYS A 32 -11.55 -1.69 -11.76
N LYS A 33 -10.65 -2.68 -11.71
CA LYS A 33 -9.56 -2.83 -12.69
C LYS A 33 -10.09 -3.23 -14.07
N THR A 34 -11.13 -4.06 -14.11
CA THR A 34 -11.68 -4.66 -15.33
C THR A 34 -12.99 -4.03 -15.79
N PHE A 35 -13.50 -3.00 -15.08
CA PHE A 35 -14.77 -2.36 -15.38
C PHE A 35 -14.86 -1.89 -16.83
N SER A 36 -16.01 -2.17 -17.43
CA SER A 36 -16.44 -1.70 -18.74
C SER A 36 -17.94 -1.41 -18.69
N PRO A 37 -18.42 -0.29 -19.26
CA PRO A 37 -19.85 0.01 -19.33
C PRO A 37 -20.70 -1.09 -19.98
N LYS A 38 -20.10 -1.91 -20.85
CA LYS A 38 -20.77 -3.02 -21.54
C LYS A 38 -20.39 -4.40 -20.98
N GLY A 39 -19.74 -4.44 -19.82
CA GLY A 39 -19.29 -5.69 -19.20
C GLY A 39 -20.35 -6.37 -18.34
N GLU A 40 -19.94 -7.39 -17.59
CA GLU A 40 -20.83 -8.08 -16.63
C GLU A 40 -21.03 -7.28 -15.33
N PRO A 41 -22.24 -7.27 -14.75
CA PRO A 41 -22.53 -6.51 -13.54
C PRO A 41 -21.83 -7.10 -12.31
N LEU A 42 -21.47 -6.24 -11.35
CA LEU A 42 -20.92 -6.69 -10.07
C LEU A 42 -22.01 -7.37 -9.25
N THR A 43 -21.76 -8.60 -8.83
CA THR A 43 -22.68 -9.34 -7.96
C THR A 43 -22.00 -9.76 -6.67
N LEU A 44 -22.53 -9.31 -5.55
CA LEU A 44 -22.06 -9.63 -4.21
C LEU A 44 -22.94 -10.73 -3.60
N LYS A 45 -22.30 -11.69 -2.93
CA LYS A 45 -23.01 -12.57 -2.00
C LYS A 45 -23.40 -11.75 -0.77
N VAL A 46 -24.65 -11.89 -0.36
CA VAL A 46 -25.18 -11.23 0.84
C VAL A 46 -25.81 -12.29 1.74
N ASP A 47 -26.29 -11.85 2.90
CA ASP A 47 -26.95 -12.70 3.86
C ASP A 47 -28.42 -12.89 3.48
N ALA A 48 -29.00 -14.02 3.89
CA ALA A 48 -30.42 -14.29 3.72
C ALA A 48 -31.29 -13.24 4.43
N SER A 49 -30.76 -12.57 5.46
CA SER A 49 -31.45 -11.51 6.19
C SER A 49 -31.92 -10.33 5.33
N LEU A 50 -31.35 -10.14 4.13
CA LEU A 50 -31.79 -9.10 3.19
C LEU A 50 -32.98 -9.51 2.31
N GLY A 51 -33.40 -10.79 2.36
CA GLY A 51 -34.52 -11.29 1.56
C GLY A 51 -34.28 -11.26 0.04
N LEU A 52 -33.03 -11.15 -0.41
CA LEU A 52 -32.69 -11.08 -1.82
C LEU A 52 -32.66 -12.46 -2.48
N LYS A 53 -33.05 -12.52 -3.75
CA LYS A 53 -33.06 -13.77 -4.53
C LYS A 53 -31.68 -14.43 -4.53
N ARG A 54 -31.64 -15.71 -4.10
CA ARG A 54 -30.40 -16.51 -3.97
C ARG A 54 -29.32 -15.85 -3.09
N ASN A 55 -29.71 -14.94 -2.20
CA ASN A 55 -28.80 -14.19 -1.34
C ASN A 55 -27.72 -13.45 -2.14
N ARG A 56 -28.11 -12.81 -3.25
CA ARG A 56 -27.21 -12.04 -4.12
C ARG A 56 -27.72 -10.62 -4.33
N TYR A 57 -26.83 -9.66 -4.16
CA TYR A 57 -27.04 -8.28 -4.57
C TYR A 57 -26.29 -8.02 -5.87
N THR A 58 -26.97 -7.57 -6.91
CA THR A 58 -26.37 -7.24 -8.20
C THR A 58 -26.53 -5.75 -8.47
N MET A 59 -25.42 -5.06 -8.70
CA MET A 59 -25.42 -3.67 -9.17
C MET A 59 -25.26 -3.68 -10.69
N THR A 60 -26.24 -3.12 -11.41
CA THR A 60 -26.21 -3.08 -12.88
C THR A 60 -25.05 -2.21 -13.37
N GLN A 61 -24.63 -2.41 -14.62
CA GLN A 61 -23.56 -1.59 -15.19
C GLN A 61 -23.94 -0.12 -15.30
N ASP A 62 -25.19 0.18 -15.62
CA ASP A 62 -25.67 1.57 -15.71
C ASP A 62 -25.62 2.25 -14.34
N ASP A 63 -26.06 1.57 -13.29
CA ASP A 63 -25.95 2.08 -11.92
C ASP A 63 -24.49 2.23 -11.50
N MET A 64 -23.66 1.22 -11.77
CA MET A 64 -22.24 1.23 -11.47
C MET A 64 -21.54 2.41 -12.16
N LYS A 65 -21.85 2.61 -13.44
CA LYS A 65 -21.36 3.75 -14.23
C LYS A 65 -21.82 5.07 -13.64
N ALA A 66 -23.13 5.28 -13.50
CA ALA A 66 -23.69 6.58 -13.15
C ALA A 66 -23.40 6.98 -11.69
N LYS A 67 -23.49 6.04 -10.75
CA LYS A 67 -23.40 6.33 -9.30
C LYS A 67 -21.96 6.27 -8.80
N ILE A 68 -21.11 5.44 -9.41
CA ILE A 68 -19.75 5.19 -8.92
C ILE A 68 -18.71 5.76 -9.87
N PHE A 69 -18.66 5.28 -11.13
CA PHE A 69 -17.54 5.60 -12.02
C PHE A 69 -17.59 7.01 -12.60
N GLU A 70 -18.71 7.49 -13.15
CA GLU A 70 -18.76 8.83 -13.77
C GLU A 70 -18.36 9.96 -12.80
N PRO A 71 -18.81 9.98 -11.53
CA PRO A 71 -18.30 10.94 -10.56
C PRO A 71 -16.79 10.82 -10.33
N ILE A 72 -16.26 9.60 -10.21
CA ILE A 72 -14.81 9.37 -10.03
C ILE A 72 -14.04 9.83 -11.27
N MET A 73 -14.53 9.53 -12.47
CA MET A 73 -13.90 9.94 -13.74
C MET A 73 -13.86 11.45 -13.84
N LYS A 74 -14.96 12.13 -13.50
CA LYS A 74 -15.03 13.59 -13.51
C LYS A 74 -14.01 14.20 -12.55
N ASP A 75 -13.94 13.68 -11.33
CA ASP A 75 -13.00 14.16 -10.31
C ASP A 75 -11.54 13.99 -10.79
N VAL A 76 -11.18 12.81 -11.30
CA VAL A 76 -9.83 12.51 -11.82
C VAL A 76 -9.47 13.39 -13.02
N VAL A 77 -10.38 13.54 -13.97
CA VAL A 77 -10.16 14.39 -15.16
C VAL A 77 -9.98 15.85 -14.77
N CYS A 78 -10.72 16.35 -13.77
CA CYS A 78 -10.57 17.72 -13.29
C CYS A 78 -9.18 17.95 -12.72
N LEU A 79 -8.71 17.06 -11.85
CA LEU A 79 -7.38 17.12 -11.26
C LEU A 79 -6.26 17.11 -12.33
N ILE A 80 -6.37 16.23 -13.32
CA ILE A 80 -5.39 16.16 -14.42
C ILE A 80 -5.36 17.47 -15.22
N LYS A 81 -6.53 18.06 -15.52
CA LYS A 81 -6.62 19.34 -16.24
C LYS A 81 -6.01 20.48 -15.45
N GLU A 82 -6.24 20.53 -14.15
CA GLU A 82 -5.64 21.53 -13.26
C GLU A 82 -4.12 21.38 -13.21
N GLN A 83 -3.61 20.15 -13.08
CA GLN A 83 -2.17 19.87 -13.11
C GLN A 83 -1.52 20.26 -14.44
N ILE A 84 -2.15 19.96 -15.58
CA ILE A 84 -1.65 20.40 -16.90
C ILE A 84 -1.63 21.93 -16.97
N LYS A 85 -2.69 22.60 -16.53
CA LYS A 85 -2.76 24.07 -16.52
C LYS A 85 -1.64 24.68 -15.64
N MET A 86 -1.33 24.06 -14.51
CA MET A 86 -0.27 24.51 -13.61
C MET A 86 1.13 24.28 -14.18
N ALA A 87 1.35 23.17 -14.89
CA ALA A 87 2.63 22.83 -15.52
C ALA A 87 2.90 23.64 -16.79
N GLY A 88 1.87 24.23 -17.42
CA GLY A 88 1.97 25.02 -18.65
C GLY A 88 1.81 24.19 -19.93
N ASP A 89 1.90 24.85 -21.09
CA ASP A 89 1.56 24.26 -22.41
C ASP A 89 2.58 23.23 -22.95
N GLY A 90 3.54 22.80 -22.12
CA GLY A 90 4.62 21.89 -22.49
C GLY A 90 4.43 20.43 -22.06
N VAL A 91 3.27 20.04 -21.51
CA VAL A 91 3.06 18.67 -21.02
C VAL A 91 2.95 17.68 -22.18
N ALA A 92 4.03 16.93 -22.41
CA ALA A 92 4.12 15.92 -23.46
C ALA A 92 3.25 14.69 -23.17
N ALA A 93 3.16 14.25 -21.90
CA ALA A 93 2.41 13.06 -21.54
C ALA A 93 1.86 13.09 -20.11
N VAL A 94 0.72 12.40 -19.92
CA VAL A 94 0.18 11.97 -18.62
C VAL A 94 0.45 10.48 -18.48
N ILE A 95 1.22 10.10 -17.46
CA ILE A 95 1.55 8.71 -17.18
C ILE A 95 0.64 8.18 -16.08
N MET A 96 -0.14 7.15 -16.38
CA MET A 96 -1.06 6.52 -15.45
C MET A 96 -0.36 5.39 -14.68
N VAL A 97 -0.28 5.54 -13.35
CA VAL A 97 0.39 4.60 -12.44
C VAL A 97 -0.56 4.10 -11.35
N GLY A 98 -0.19 3.01 -10.68
CA GLY A 98 -0.95 2.40 -9.57
C GLY A 98 -2.13 1.50 -10.01
N GLY A 99 -2.77 0.85 -9.03
CA GLY A 99 -3.76 -0.20 -9.28
C GLY A 99 -5.01 0.25 -10.05
N PHE A 100 -5.47 1.49 -9.85
CA PHE A 100 -6.56 2.05 -10.66
C PHE A 100 -6.07 2.64 -11.98
N GLY A 101 -4.80 3.07 -12.05
CA GLY A 101 -4.14 3.50 -13.27
C GLY A 101 -4.08 2.41 -14.34
N GLN A 102 -4.26 1.14 -13.98
CA GLN A 102 -4.41 0.01 -14.91
C GLN A 102 -5.81 -0.10 -15.57
N SER A 103 -6.79 0.70 -15.15
CA SER A 103 -8.13 0.68 -15.73
C SER A 103 -8.14 1.19 -17.18
N ARG A 104 -8.55 0.32 -18.12
CA ARG A 104 -8.73 0.70 -19.54
C ARG A 104 -9.80 1.77 -19.72
N TYR A 105 -10.88 1.68 -18.93
CA TYR A 105 -11.96 2.65 -18.97
C TYR A 105 -11.47 4.03 -18.52
N LEU A 106 -10.69 4.10 -17.43
CA LEU A 106 -10.07 5.35 -16.98
C LEU A 106 -9.15 5.96 -18.05
N LYS A 107 -8.28 5.14 -18.67
CA LYS A 107 -7.38 5.59 -19.74
C LYS A 107 -8.15 6.21 -20.90
N SER A 108 -9.24 5.56 -21.34
CA SER A 108 -10.09 6.10 -22.41
C SER A 108 -10.70 7.44 -21.99
N ARG A 109 -11.28 7.53 -20.79
CA ARG A 109 -11.94 8.76 -20.31
C ARG A 109 -10.97 9.92 -20.18
N ILE A 110 -9.74 9.68 -19.72
CA ILE A 110 -8.70 10.72 -19.66
C ILE A 110 -8.32 11.16 -21.06
N ARG A 111 -8.03 10.21 -21.96
CA ARG A 111 -7.65 10.52 -23.35
C ARG A 111 -8.71 11.36 -24.07
N ASP A 112 -9.99 11.02 -23.89
CA ASP A 112 -11.10 11.74 -24.50
C ASP A 112 -11.28 13.15 -23.91
N ALA A 113 -10.81 13.38 -22.69
CA ALA A 113 -11.03 14.63 -21.96
C ALA A 113 -9.86 15.63 -22.06
N ILE A 114 -8.65 15.18 -22.41
CA ILE A 114 -7.46 16.03 -22.50
C ILE A 114 -7.11 16.38 -23.95
N SER A 115 -6.21 17.37 -24.11
CA SER A 115 -5.66 17.78 -25.40
C SER A 115 -5.01 16.61 -26.15
N SER A 116 -5.21 16.53 -27.46
CA SER A 116 -4.55 15.53 -28.33
C SER A 116 -3.03 15.69 -28.40
N ARG A 117 -2.47 16.81 -27.93
CA ARG A 117 -1.01 17.03 -27.85
C ARG A 117 -0.37 16.34 -26.64
N THR A 118 -1.16 15.95 -25.65
CA THR A 118 -0.68 15.31 -24.43
C THR A 118 -1.02 13.82 -24.49
N GLU A 119 0.01 12.98 -24.57
CA GLU A 119 -0.18 11.53 -24.69
C GLU A 119 -0.62 10.92 -23.34
N VAL A 120 -1.54 9.96 -23.37
CA VAL A 120 -1.92 9.19 -22.17
C VAL A 120 -1.25 7.82 -22.19
N LEU A 121 -0.17 7.72 -21.41
CA LEU A 121 0.64 6.52 -21.30
C LEU A 121 0.15 5.67 -20.11
N GLN A 122 0.13 4.36 -20.32
CA GLN A 122 -0.20 3.38 -19.28
C GLN A 122 0.80 2.22 -19.42
N PRO A 123 1.91 2.26 -18.69
CA PRO A 123 2.91 1.20 -18.74
C PRO A 123 2.31 -0.12 -18.25
N GLU A 124 2.69 -1.24 -18.87
CA GLU A 124 2.27 -2.59 -18.42
C GLU A 124 2.69 -2.85 -16.95
N SER A 125 3.80 -2.23 -16.55
CA SER A 125 4.34 -2.19 -15.19
C SER A 125 4.04 -0.85 -14.49
N GLY A 126 2.88 -0.22 -14.71
CA GLY A 126 2.50 1.05 -14.05
C GLY A 126 2.43 0.99 -12.52
N TRP A 127 2.56 -0.20 -11.93
CA TRP A 127 2.76 -0.42 -10.50
C TRP A 127 4.23 -0.29 -10.03
N VAL A 128 5.18 -0.22 -10.96
CA VAL A 128 6.64 -0.13 -10.73
C VAL A 128 7.16 1.32 -10.91
N ALA A 129 6.43 2.17 -11.63
CA ALA A 129 6.78 3.59 -11.81
C ALA A 129 6.52 4.46 -10.58
N VAL A 130 5.75 3.92 -9.62
CA VAL A 130 5.89 4.27 -8.21
C VAL A 130 6.76 3.15 -7.65
N GLY A 131 7.96 3.48 -7.14
CA GLY A 131 8.90 2.48 -6.63
C GLY A 131 8.17 1.42 -5.82
N GLU A 132 8.27 0.16 -6.25
CA GLU A 132 7.54 -1.02 -5.76
C GLU A 132 6.15 -0.72 -5.16
N SER A 133 5.06 -1.00 -5.89
CA SER A 133 3.74 -1.00 -5.27
C SER A 133 3.69 -1.95 -4.07
N TYR A 134 3.70 -1.38 -2.87
CA TYR A 134 3.50 -2.15 -1.65
C TYR A 134 2.01 -2.47 -1.51
N PRO A 135 1.61 -3.75 -1.48
CA PRO A 135 0.20 -4.09 -1.37
C PRO A 135 -0.31 -3.59 -0.02
N GLU A 136 -1.38 -2.79 -0.04
CA GLU A 136 -2.04 -2.31 1.18
C GLU A 136 -2.42 -3.53 2.05
N GLY A 137 -1.90 -3.58 3.28
CA GLY A 137 -2.09 -4.71 4.20
C GLY A 137 -1.14 -5.91 4.04
N LYS A 138 -0.22 -5.93 3.06
CA LYS A 138 0.88 -6.90 3.03
C LYS A 138 2.17 -6.21 3.48
N PRO A 139 2.84 -6.68 4.56
CA PRO A 139 4.10 -6.10 5.00
C PRO A 139 5.17 -6.23 3.92
N SER A 140 5.88 -5.13 3.69
CA SER A 140 7.15 -5.14 2.95
C SER A 140 8.28 -5.39 3.92
N THR A 141 9.11 -6.38 3.62
CA THR A 141 10.09 -6.88 4.57
C THR A 141 11.51 -6.62 4.10
N ILE A 142 12.32 -6.02 4.98
CA ILE A 142 13.78 -5.93 4.83
C ILE A 142 14.39 -6.89 5.85
N GLU A 143 14.97 -7.98 5.36
CA GLU A 143 15.66 -8.95 6.21
C GLU A 143 17.05 -8.45 6.59
N TYR A 144 17.43 -8.70 7.84
CA TYR A 144 18.77 -8.37 8.34
C TYR A 144 19.25 -9.44 9.32
N GLN A 145 20.55 -9.45 9.57
CA GLN A 145 21.16 -10.28 10.61
C GLN A 145 21.73 -9.38 11.70
N CYS A 146 21.47 -9.72 12.96
CA CYS A 146 22.12 -9.11 14.11
C CYS A 146 22.91 -10.18 14.87
N ASP A 147 24.17 -9.87 15.17
CA ASP A 147 25.08 -10.75 15.87
C ASP A 147 25.14 -10.34 17.35
N LEU A 148 24.64 -11.20 18.24
CA LEU A 148 24.63 -10.95 19.69
C LEU A 148 25.77 -11.68 20.39
N PRO A 149 26.54 -11.02 21.27
CA PRO A 149 27.65 -11.66 21.95
C PRO A 149 27.17 -12.78 22.89
N VAL A 150 27.79 -13.97 22.77
CA VAL A 150 27.49 -15.14 23.64
C VAL A 150 28.08 -14.96 25.04
N THR A 151 29.25 -14.33 25.08
CA THR A 151 30.02 -13.98 26.29
C THR A 151 30.46 -12.53 26.18
N LEU A 152 31.53 -12.09 26.85
CA LEU A 152 32.11 -10.76 26.64
C LEU A 152 32.30 -10.47 25.14
N GLY A 153 31.84 -9.31 24.67
CA GLY A 153 31.89 -8.92 23.27
C GLY A 153 31.25 -7.54 23.04
N HIS A 154 31.30 -7.06 21.81
CA HIS A 154 30.67 -5.79 21.44
C HIS A 154 29.15 -5.99 21.38
N GLU A 155 28.38 -5.15 22.06
CA GLU A 155 26.92 -5.16 21.96
C GLU A 155 26.49 -4.53 20.64
N PRO A 156 25.50 -5.11 19.93
CA PRO A 156 25.05 -4.52 18.68
C PRO A 156 24.31 -3.21 18.92
N GLN A 157 24.29 -2.37 17.90
CA GLN A 157 23.40 -1.21 17.87
C GLN A 157 21.95 -1.68 18.04
N THR A 158 21.23 -1.05 18.98
CA THR A 158 19.85 -1.38 19.29
C THR A 158 18.84 -0.42 18.68
N GLU A 159 19.29 0.72 18.13
CA GLU A 159 18.42 1.71 17.50
C GLU A 159 18.53 1.62 15.99
N ILE A 160 17.39 1.64 15.30
CA ILE A 160 17.30 1.62 13.84
C ILE A 160 16.58 2.88 13.40
N ASP A 161 17.31 3.79 12.78
CA ASP A 161 16.75 5.01 12.22
C ASP A 161 16.12 4.77 10.85
N ILE A 162 14.93 5.32 10.65
CA ILE A 162 14.21 5.31 9.40
C ILE A 162 14.31 6.69 8.77
N TYR A 163 14.71 6.73 7.51
CA TYR A 163 14.82 7.94 6.72
C TYR A 163 13.90 7.87 5.50
N SER A 164 13.30 9.00 5.14
CA SER A 164 12.60 9.19 3.87
C SER A 164 13.42 10.07 2.93
N ASN A 165 13.19 9.90 1.63
CA ASN A 165 13.66 10.83 0.60
C ASN A 165 12.46 11.15 -0.29
N ASN A 166 12.12 12.44 -0.36
CA ASN A 166 10.96 12.94 -1.10
C ASN A 166 11.32 13.46 -2.51
N ASP A 167 12.56 13.21 -2.97
CA ASP A 167 13.04 13.51 -4.31
C ASP A 167 12.57 12.41 -5.28
N ASP A 168 12.10 12.79 -6.46
CA ASP A 168 11.67 11.88 -7.53
C ASP A 168 12.87 11.14 -8.20
N GLY A 169 14.10 11.48 -7.81
CA GLY A 169 15.33 10.81 -8.23
C GLY A 169 15.56 9.43 -7.62
N LYS A 170 16.66 8.76 -8.02
CA LYS A 170 17.08 7.49 -7.41
C LYS A 170 17.41 7.72 -5.93
N PRO A 171 16.82 6.93 -5.00
CA PRO A 171 17.09 7.10 -3.57
C PRO A 171 18.58 6.84 -3.28
N PRO A 172 19.23 7.70 -2.48
CA PRO A 172 20.63 7.54 -2.13
C PRO A 172 20.84 6.33 -1.23
N ILE A 173 21.94 5.60 -1.44
CA ILE A 173 22.30 4.42 -0.63
C ILE A 173 22.75 4.82 0.78
N HIS A 174 23.32 6.02 0.91
CA HIS A 174 23.79 6.59 2.17
C HIS A 174 23.04 7.88 2.48
N ARG A 175 22.94 8.21 3.77
CA ARG A 175 22.35 9.47 4.24
C ARG A 175 23.04 10.66 3.57
N ASP A 176 22.26 11.54 2.95
CA ASP A 176 22.71 12.79 2.35
C ASP A 176 21.78 13.95 2.75
N GLY A 177 22.06 15.16 2.26
CA GLY A 177 21.25 16.34 2.56
C GLY A 177 19.79 16.29 2.04
N ARG A 178 19.43 15.24 1.27
CA ARG A 178 18.09 15.01 0.73
C ARG A 178 17.30 13.96 1.52
N THR A 179 17.91 13.37 2.54
CA THR A 179 17.26 12.40 3.42
C THR A 179 16.75 13.06 4.70
N GLN A 180 15.51 12.75 5.08
CA GLN A 180 14.88 13.25 6.30
C GLN A 180 14.65 12.11 7.28
N HIS A 181 15.02 12.30 8.55
CA HIS A 181 14.70 11.33 9.61
C HIS A 181 13.21 11.36 9.92
N ILE A 182 12.57 10.19 9.89
CA ILE A 182 11.13 10.04 10.11
C ILE A 182 10.78 9.25 11.38
N GLY A 183 11.71 8.48 11.93
CA GLY A 183 11.54 7.80 13.20
C GLY A 183 12.66 6.85 13.55
N THR A 184 12.64 6.33 14.77
CA THR A 184 13.64 5.38 15.29
C THR A 184 12.92 4.20 15.92
N LEU A 185 13.31 2.98 15.54
CA LEU A 185 12.86 1.72 16.13
C LEU A 185 13.90 1.21 17.13
N SER A 186 13.46 0.63 18.24
CA SER A 186 14.35 0.11 19.30
C SER A 186 14.30 -1.41 19.46
N LEU A 187 15.45 -2.04 19.57
CA LEU A 187 15.62 -3.46 19.86
C LEU A 187 15.85 -3.68 21.36
N ASP A 188 14.83 -4.19 22.06
CA ASP A 188 15.02 -4.70 23.43
C ASP A 188 15.57 -6.14 23.42
N LEU A 189 16.89 -6.27 23.51
CA LEU A 189 17.59 -7.56 23.44
C LEU A 189 17.17 -8.55 24.55
N ARG A 190 16.55 -8.06 25.64
CA ARG A 190 16.05 -8.91 26.73
C ARG A 190 14.77 -9.65 26.34
N LYS A 191 14.04 -9.18 25.33
CA LYS A 191 12.84 -9.85 24.79
C LYS A 191 13.17 -11.12 24.00
N ILE A 192 14.44 -11.36 23.67
CA ILE A 192 14.87 -12.49 22.85
C ILE A 192 14.92 -13.76 23.72
N PRO A 193 14.12 -14.80 23.40
CA PRO A 193 14.08 -16.03 24.18
C PRO A 193 15.42 -16.75 24.18
N ASP A 194 15.80 -17.32 25.32
CA ASP A 194 17.02 -18.12 25.41
C ASP A 194 16.96 -19.40 24.56
N SER A 195 15.76 -19.92 24.29
CA SER A 195 15.56 -21.02 23.35
C SER A 195 16.02 -20.63 21.94
N THR A 196 15.65 -19.42 21.48
CA THR A 196 16.09 -18.87 20.19
C THR A 196 17.60 -18.70 20.14
N LYS A 197 18.23 -18.20 21.21
CA LYS A 197 19.69 -18.05 21.26
C LYS A 197 20.40 -19.41 21.17
N ARG A 198 19.89 -20.44 21.85
CA ARG A 198 20.49 -21.79 21.85
C ARG A 198 20.43 -22.47 20.48
N THR A 199 19.38 -22.21 19.70
CA THR A 199 19.21 -22.78 18.35
C THR A 199 19.85 -21.92 17.25
N ALA A 200 20.27 -20.70 17.57
CA ALA A 200 20.94 -19.81 16.64
C ALA A 200 22.28 -20.36 16.17
N LYS A 201 22.64 -20.07 14.92
CA LYS A 201 23.99 -20.35 14.41
C LYS A 201 24.99 -19.51 15.21
N ILE A 202 26.14 -20.09 15.52
CA ILE A 202 27.23 -19.38 16.21
C ILE A 202 28.28 -18.98 15.18
N ARG A 203 28.58 -17.69 15.11
CA ARG A 203 29.73 -17.14 14.36
C ARG A 203 30.86 -16.85 15.34
N ARG A 204 32.08 -17.20 14.95
CA ARG A 204 33.30 -16.88 15.68
C ARG A 204 34.01 -15.71 15.01
N MET A 205 34.33 -14.68 15.78
CA MET A 205 35.08 -13.51 15.34
C MET A 205 36.27 -13.33 16.28
N GLY A 206 37.41 -13.88 15.88
CA GLY A 206 38.60 -13.98 16.75
C GLY A 206 38.35 -14.89 17.97
N LEU A 207 38.47 -14.33 19.17
CA LEU A 207 38.22 -15.02 20.44
C LEU A 207 36.74 -14.94 20.89
N HIS A 208 35.92 -14.11 20.24
CA HIS A 208 34.54 -13.88 20.61
C HIS A 208 33.58 -14.76 19.80
N ARG A 209 32.47 -15.15 20.43
CA ARG A 209 31.40 -15.93 19.80
C ARG A 209 30.12 -15.10 19.81
N TYR A 210 29.38 -15.17 18.71
CA TYR A 210 28.13 -14.43 18.52
C TYR A 210 27.01 -15.36 18.07
N TYR A 211 25.83 -15.18 18.64
CA TYR A 211 24.58 -15.73 18.13
C TYR A 211 24.17 -14.94 16.90
N CYS A 212 24.07 -15.60 15.75
CA CYS A 212 23.56 -15.00 14.51
C CYS A 212 22.04 -15.09 14.50
N LEU A 213 21.38 -13.99 14.83
CA LEU A 213 19.92 -13.89 14.82
C LEU A 213 19.44 -13.20 13.56
N GLN A 214 18.45 -13.82 12.91
CA GLN A 214 17.74 -13.21 11.80
C GLN A 214 16.67 -12.25 12.34
N GLY A 215 16.54 -11.12 11.68
CA GLY A 215 15.57 -10.09 11.97
C GLY A 215 14.92 -9.58 10.69
N ALA A 216 13.85 -8.83 10.87
CA ALA A 216 13.09 -8.24 9.80
C ALA A 216 12.60 -6.86 10.22
N ILE A 217 12.73 -5.88 9.33
CA ILE A 217 11.99 -4.63 9.42
C ILE A 217 10.79 -4.77 8.48
N GLU A 218 9.59 -4.63 9.03
CA GLU A 218 8.35 -4.74 8.29
C GLU A 218 7.70 -3.37 8.18
N ALA A 219 7.38 -2.95 6.96
CA ALA A 219 6.61 -1.74 6.67
C ALA A 219 5.22 -2.14 6.16
N VAL A 220 4.18 -1.74 6.89
CA VAL A 220 2.78 -1.92 6.49
C VAL A 220 2.22 -0.58 6.05
N TYR A 221 1.82 -0.52 4.79
CA TYR A 221 1.31 0.70 4.17
C TYR A 221 -0.20 0.76 4.38
N GLY A 222 -0.67 1.81 5.05
CA GLY A 222 -2.07 2.16 5.19
C GLY A 222 -2.44 3.40 4.38
N SER A 223 -3.70 3.81 4.46
CA SER A 223 -4.25 4.94 3.68
C SER A 223 -3.71 6.33 4.07
N ALA A 224 -3.18 6.51 5.29
CA ALA A 224 -2.69 7.81 5.79
C ALA A 224 -1.34 7.72 6.53
N GLU A 225 -0.85 6.51 6.80
CA GLU A 225 0.39 6.27 7.53
C GLU A 225 1.06 4.97 7.08
N ILE A 226 2.35 4.88 7.36
CA ILE A 226 3.16 3.66 7.28
C ILE A 226 3.47 3.22 8.70
N THR A 227 3.14 1.98 9.03
CA THR A 227 3.54 1.35 10.29
C THR A 227 4.81 0.54 10.07
N TYR A 228 5.89 0.92 10.74
CA TYR A 228 7.13 0.16 10.76
C TYR A 228 7.21 -0.67 12.03
N SER A 229 7.64 -1.92 11.92
CA SER A 229 7.96 -2.75 13.08
C SER A 229 9.30 -3.46 12.89
N VAL A 230 10.02 -3.65 13.99
CA VAL A 230 11.27 -4.40 13.98
C VAL A 230 11.10 -5.72 14.72
N LYS A 231 11.56 -6.80 14.07
CA LYS A 231 11.64 -8.15 14.62
C LYS A 231 13.07 -8.61 14.69
N LEU A 232 13.40 -9.37 15.74
CA LEU A 232 14.67 -10.06 15.87
C LEU A 232 14.47 -11.38 16.61
N GLY A 233 15.04 -12.47 16.11
CA GLY A 233 14.92 -13.79 16.74
C GLY A 233 13.47 -14.29 16.86
N GLY A 234 12.61 -13.89 15.92
CA GLY A 234 11.19 -14.25 15.90
C GLY A 234 10.27 -13.42 16.82
N VAL A 235 10.79 -12.39 17.49
CA VAL A 235 10.00 -11.52 18.39
C VAL A 235 9.95 -10.10 17.84
N THR A 236 8.78 -9.45 17.92
CA THR A 236 8.63 -8.02 17.63
C THR A 236 9.11 -7.18 18.82
N HIS A 237 10.03 -6.26 18.60
CA HIS A 237 10.62 -5.45 19.68
C HIS A 237 9.93 -4.10 19.82
N ASP A 238 9.63 -3.45 18.71
CA ASP A 238 9.11 -2.09 18.65
C ASP A 238 8.31 -1.85 17.36
N MET A 239 7.47 -0.82 17.39
CA MET A 239 6.59 -0.42 16.31
C MET A 239 6.32 1.09 16.36
N ILE A 240 6.45 1.76 15.20
CA ILE A 240 6.12 3.18 15.05
C ILE A 240 5.22 3.40 13.84
N SER A 241 4.31 4.37 13.91
CA SER A 241 3.50 4.83 12.77
C SER A 241 3.96 6.21 12.34
N VAL A 242 4.20 6.39 11.03
CA VAL A 242 4.60 7.66 10.41
C VAL A 242 3.53 8.07 9.41
N ARG A 243 2.98 9.29 9.55
CA ARG A 243 1.99 9.83 8.61
C ARG A 243 2.67 10.32 7.33
N TYR A 244 1.96 10.25 6.20
CA TYR A 244 2.47 10.74 4.92
C TYR A 244 2.66 12.27 4.87
N GLU A 245 1.90 13.02 5.68
CA GLU A 245 1.97 14.48 5.73
C GLU A 245 2.90 14.94 6.86
N ARG A 246 4.01 15.59 6.48
CA ARG A 246 4.80 16.50 7.32
C ARG A 246 5.03 17.80 6.56
#